data_AF-J3N9U0-F1
#
_entry.id   AF-J3N9U0-F1
#
_cell.length_a   1.000
_cell.length_b   1.000
_cell.length_c   1.000
_cell.angle_alpha   90.00
_cell.angle_beta   90.00
_cell.angle_gamma   90.00
#
_symmetry.space_group_name_H-M   'P 1'
#
loop_
_entity.id
_entity.type
_entity.pdbx_description
1 polymer ?
#
loop_
_entity_poly.entity_id
_entity_poly.type
_entity_poly.pdbx_seq_one_letter_code
_entity_poly.pdbx_strand_id
1 'polypeptide(L)'
;MGRATFSGSSTLHSSPNTTSRSPATRSRWAGPPATHKTDMVTVAPGEAIDVLMVADAPPAHYHMIALANQPPEPDPQIPVFTSRGLIRYAGAATDNNGLPVPMPIMPNQHNTMPSYYFHANLTGLAHPERHRVPMHVDERLFVTLGLGSICRGRNTTCKRRRSPETIVVATMNNVSFAHPKTTALLERYYDGTSKGVYTEDFPVRPPRPFNYTNRALIPPGPLEEELEPTFKATKLKRFKYNTSVEIVFQSTTLMQSDSNPMHLHGYDVFLLAQGLGNFNPKTDTRKFNYHNPQLRNTVQVPRGGWAAVRFLTDNPGMWYLHCHFEFHIIMGMATAFIVEDGPTPETSLPPPPPEFRRCGANGLSQP
;
A
#
# COMPACT_ATOMS: atom_id res chain seq x y z
N MET A 1 -4.51 -15.69 28.85
CA MET A 1 -4.13 -14.62 27.91
C MET A 1 -5.39 -13.81 27.68
N GLY A 2 -5.37 -12.53 28.08
CA GLY A 2 -6.53 -11.67 27.89
C GLY A 2 -6.81 -11.49 26.41
N ARG A 3 -8.08 -11.63 26.04
CA ARG A 3 -8.51 -11.55 24.65
C ARG A 3 -8.54 -10.08 24.23
N ALA A 4 -7.87 -9.79 23.10
CA ALA A 4 -8.03 -8.50 22.46
C ALA A 4 -9.34 -8.47 21.65
N THR A 5 -10.07 -7.37 21.80
CA THR A 5 -11.29 -7.05 21.06
C THR A 5 -10.98 -5.89 20.13
N PHE A 6 -11.53 -5.87 18.92
CA PHE A 6 -11.07 -4.96 17.87
C PHE A 6 -12.08 -3.85 17.60
N SER A 7 -11.56 -2.65 17.36
CA SER A 7 -12.26 -1.60 16.65
C SER A 7 -11.30 -1.09 15.57
N GLY A 8 -11.46 -1.53 14.33
CA GLY A 8 -10.75 -0.89 13.23
C GLY A 8 -11.32 0.52 13.05
N SER A 9 -10.60 1.53 13.51
CA SER A 9 -10.85 2.92 13.13
C SER A 9 -9.72 3.35 12.19
N SER A 10 -10.06 3.83 11.00
CA SER A 10 -9.12 4.65 10.23
C SER A 10 -9.08 6.01 10.92
N THR A 11 -7.96 6.30 11.58
CA THR A 11 -7.69 7.68 12.00
C THR A 11 -7.41 8.49 10.74
N LEU A 12 -8.32 9.41 10.41
CA LEU A 12 -8.05 10.51 9.51
C LEU A 12 -6.84 11.28 10.08
N HIS A 13 -5.68 11.11 9.47
CA HIS A 13 -4.56 12.03 9.65
C HIS A 13 -4.49 12.91 8.40
N SER A 14 -5.24 14.00 8.43
CA SER A 14 -4.96 15.16 7.58
C SER A 14 -3.63 15.76 8.02
N SER A 15 -2.74 15.98 7.06
CA SER A 15 -1.48 16.71 7.24
C SER A 15 -1.71 18.07 7.92
N PRO A 16 -0.79 18.61 8.75
CA PRO A 16 -1.10 19.71 9.68
C PRO A 16 -1.32 21.10 9.06
N ASN A 17 -1.31 21.25 7.73
CA ASN A 17 -1.22 22.56 7.08
C ASN A 17 -2.34 22.83 6.05
N THR A 18 -3.60 22.65 6.44
CA THR A 18 -4.74 23.21 5.69
C THR A 18 -5.69 23.95 6.63
N THR A 19 -5.39 25.22 6.87
CA THR A 19 -6.27 26.17 7.56
C THR A 19 -7.35 26.68 6.61
N SER A 20 -8.42 25.91 6.42
CA SER A 20 -9.75 26.45 6.07
C SER A 20 -10.85 25.36 6.12
N ARG A 21 -11.23 24.92 7.32
CA ARG A 21 -12.58 24.38 7.53
C ARG A 21 -13.20 24.99 8.79
N SER A 22 -14.42 25.49 8.62
CA SER A 22 -15.29 26.07 9.65
C SER A 22 -15.54 25.06 10.80
N PRO A 23 -15.66 25.51 12.05
CA PRO A 23 -15.61 24.64 13.23
C PRO A 23 -16.97 24.02 13.53
N ALA A 24 -17.37 22.99 12.78
CA ALA A 24 -18.57 22.23 13.10
C ALA A 24 -18.53 20.78 12.56
N THR A 25 -17.62 19.95 13.07
CA THR A 25 -17.82 18.50 13.23
C THR A 25 -16.66 17.92 14.04
N ARG A 26 -16.67 18.17 15.36
CA ARG A 26 -15.85 17.41 16.31
C ARG A 26 -16.44 15.99 16.44
N SER A 27 -15.56 15.01 16.32
CA SER A 27 -15.61 13.66 16.92
C SER A 27 -16.98 13.19 17.44
N ARG A 28 -17.61 12.26 16.73
CA ARG A 28 -18.61 11.37 17.32
C ARG A 28 -18.67 10.05 16.54
N TRP A 29 -18.00 9.03 17.09
CA TRP A 29 -18.21 7.63 16.75
C TRP A 29 -19.37 7.13 17.60
N ALA A 30 -20.52 6.78 17.00
CA ALA A 30 -21.66 6.23 17.72
C ALA A 30 -22.17 4.98 16.98
N GLY A 31 -21.61 3.82 17.34
CA GLY A 31 -22.04 2.49 16.92
C GLY A 31 -20.99 1.45 17.34
N PRO A 32 -21.37 0.27 17.87
CA PRO A 32 -20.40 -0.75 18.25
C PRO A 32 -19.67 -1.27 16.99
N PRO A 33 -18.32 -1.31 16.98
CA PRO A 33 -17.56 -1.85 15.86
C PRO A 33 -17.93 -3.31 15.59
N ALA A 34 -17.75 -3.77 14.34
CA ALA A 34 -17.67 -5.21 14.07
C ALA A 34 -16.43 -5.75 14.81
N THR A 35 -16.63 -6.23 16.03
CA THR A 35 -15.53 -6.69 16.89
C THR A 35 -15.06 -8.06 16.42
N HIS A 36 -13.93 -8.11 15.73
CA HIS A 36 -13.17 -9.35 15.59
C HIS A 36 -12.52 -9.68 16.95
N LYS A 37 -12.23 -10.95 17.25
CA LYS A 37 -11.41 -11.36 18.42
C LYS A 37 -10.29 -12.23 17.88
N THR A 38 -9.04 -11.89 18.19
CA THR A 38 -7.87 -12.67 17.76
C THR A 38 -6.74 -12.52 18.77
N ASP A 39 -5.87 -13.53 18.80
CA ASP A 39 -4.66 -13.58 19.64
C ASP A 39 -3.44 -12.93 18.94
N MET A 40 -3.56 -12.63 17.64
CA MET A 40 -2.51 -12.02 16.83
C MET A 40 -3.07 -10.97 15.87
N VAL A 41 -2.31 -9.89 15.71
CA VAL A 41 -2.54 -8.84 14.71
C VAL A 41 -1.40 -8.86 13.72
N THR A 42 -1.73 -8.71 12.44
CA THR A 42 -0.74 -8.46 11.40
C THR A 42 -0.92 -7.05 10.89
N VAL A 43 0.18 -6.33 10.70
CA VAL A 43 0.20 -4.95 10.23
C VAL A 43 1.24 -4.83 9.13
N ALA A 44 0.86 -4.19 8.02
CA ALA A 44 1.79 -3.83 6.96
C ALA A 44 2.27 -2.38 7.11
N PRO A 45 3.45 -2.02 6.60
CA PRO A 45 3.87 -0.62 6.54
C PRO A 45 2.82 0.27 5.86
N GLY A 46 2.53 1.42 6.48
CA GLY A 46 1.48 2.34 6.04
C GLY A 46 0.12 2.09 6.70
N GLU A 47 -0.09 0.94 7.34
CA GLU A 47 -1.32 0.66 8.08
C GLU A 47 -1.24 1.14 9.54
N ALA A 48 -2.40 1.55 10.06
CA ALA A 48 -2.63 1.75 11.48
C ALA A 48 -3.81 0.87 11.92
N ILE A 49 -3.69 0.28 13.12
CA ILE A 49 -4.71 -0.62 13.68
C ILE A 49 -4.86 -0.31 15.17
N ASP A 50 -6.08 0.04 15.57
CA ASP A 50 -6.45 0.18 16.98
C ASP A 50 -6.90 -1.18 17.53
N VAL A 51 -6.39 -1.53 18.72
CA VAL A 51 -6.65 -2.81 19.38
C VAL A 51 -7.01 -2.56 20.85
N LEU A 52 -8.17 -3.05 21.29
CA LEU A 52 -8.54 -3.05 22.69
C LEU A 52 -8.08 -4.35 23.34
N MET A 53 -7.04 -4.29 24.16
CA MET A 53 -6.59 -5.44 24.96
C MET A 53 -7.30 -5.44 26.31
N VAL A 54 -7.92 -6.57 26.67
CA VAL A 54 -8.54 -6.75 28.00
C VAL A 54 -7.49 -7.35 28.95
N ALA A 55 -7.18 -6.63 30.03
CA ALA A 55 -6.19 -7.03 31.03
C ALA A 55 -6.84 -7.83 32.18
N ASP A 56 -7.41 -9.00 31.86
CA ASP A 56 -8.11 -9.90 32.80
C ASP A 56 -7.25 -11.10 33.25
N ALA A 57 -5.97 -11.12 32.91
CA ALA A 57 -5.04 -12.16 33.35
C ALA A 57 -4.57 -11.90 34.79
N PRO A 58 -4.06 -12.93 35.51
CA PRO A 58 -3.48 -12.73 36.84
C PRO A 58 -2.40 -11.63 36.84
N PRO A 59 -2.33 -10.76 37.86
CA PRO A 59 -1.34 -9.70 37.90
C PRO A 59 0.11 -10.22 37.82
N ALA A 60 0.76 -9.97 36.68
CA ALA A 60 2.13 -10.38 36.39
C ALA A 60 2.72 -9.51 35.26
N HIS A 61 3.95 -9.81 34.84
CA HIS A 61 4.53 -9.30 33.60
C HIS A 61 4.28 -10.26 32.44
N TYR A 62 4.02 -9.72 31.24
CA TYR A 62 3.75 -10.46 30.01
C TYR A 62 4.51 -9.87 28.83
N HIS A 63 5.03 -10.71 27.93
CA HIS A 63 5.65 -10.21 26.71
C HIS A 63 4.62 -9.85 25.63
N MET A 64 4.91 -8.75 24.94
CA MET A 64 4.35 -8.43 23.63
C MET A 64 5.44 -8.66 22.59
N ILE A 65 5.15 -9.39 21.51
CA ILE A 65 6.16 -9.76 20.51
C ILE A 65 5.73 -9.30 19.13
N ALA A 66 6.66 -8.70 18.39
CA ALA A 66 6.51 -8.41 16.97
C ALA A 66 7.59 -9.21 16.21
N LEU A 67 7.15 -9.95 15.20
CA LEU A 67 8.01 -10.77 14.34
C LEU A 67 7.74 -10.36 12.89
N ALA A 68 8.78 -9.95 12.17
CA ALA A 68 8.69 -9.66 10.75
C ALA A 68 8.45 -10.96 9.95
N ASN A 69 7.53 -10.92 9.00
CA ASN A 69 7.34 -12.01 8.03
C ASN A 69 8.21 -11.77 6.78
N GLN A 70 8.59 -12.85 6.10
CA GLN A 70 9.30 -12.80 4.82
C GLN A 70 8.97 -14.01 3.96
N PRO A 71 9.00 -13.94 2.63
CA PRO A 71 8.84 -15.14 1.79
C PRO A 71 9.90 -16.21 2.10
N PRO A 72 9.58 -17.51 1.95
CA PRO A 72 10.58 -18.57 2.00
C PRO A 72 11.48 -18.54 0.75
N GLU A 73 12.58 -19.29 0.78
CA GLU A 73 13.38 -19.57 -0.42
C GLU A 73 12.50 -20.04 -1.60
N PRO A 74 12.84 -19.68 -2.85
CA PRO A 74 14.11 -19.09 -3.32
C PRO A 74 14.15 -17.55 -3.32
N ASP A 75 13.19 -16.88 -2.67
CA ASP A 75 13.25 -15.43 -2.48
C ASP A 75 14.50 -15.03 -1.66
N PRO A 76 15.05 -13.82 -1.83
CA PRO A 76 16.12 -13.31 -0.98
C PRO A 76 15.73 -13.37 0.51
N GLN A 77 16.61 -13.94 1.34
CA GLN A 77 16.36 -14.09 2.77
C GLN A 77 17.02 -12.96 3.56
N ILE A 78 16.32 -12.47 4.58
CA ILE A 78 16.84 -11.49 5.55
C ILE A 78 16.98 -12.14 6.94
N PRO A 79 17.90 -11.63 7.79
CA PRO A 79 17.99 -12.08 9.18
C PRO A 79 16.65 -11.95 9.91
N VAL A 80 16.42 -12.84 10.88
CA VAL A 80 15.19 -12.83 11.68
C VAL A 80 15.23 -11.65 12.66
N PHE A 81 14.30 -10.71 12.52
CA PHE A 81 14.15 -9.60 13.44
C PHE A 81 12.92 -9.80 14.32
N THR A 82 13.14 -9.92 15.63
CA THR A 82 12.08 -10.00 16.65
C THR A 82 12.22 -8.83 17.61
N SER A 83 11.15 -8.06 17.78
CA SER A 83 11.06 -7.02 18.81
C SER A 83 10.19 -7.48 19.96
N ARG A 84 10.53 -7.05 21.18
CA ARG A 84 9.83 -7.45 22.41
C ARG A 84 9.47 -6.21 23.23
N GLY A 85 8.20 -6.12 23.61
CA GLY A 85 7.69 -5.22 24.64
C GLY A 85 7.34 -6.00 25.90
N LEU A 86 7.13 -5.27 26.99
CA LEU A 86 6.70 -5.83 28.28
C LEU A 86 5.44 -5.11 28.77
N ILE A 87 4.38 -5.87 28.97
CA ILE A 87 3.15 -5.42 29.64
C ILE A 87 3.31 -5.75 31.13
N ARG A 88 3.14 -4.76 31.99
CA ARG A 88 3.32 -4.91 33.44
C ARG A 88 2.03 -4.54 34.17
N TYR A 89 1.50 -5.47 34.95
CA TYR A 89 0.42 -5.15 35.87
C TYR A 89 0.98 -4.31 37.02
N ALA A 90 0.31 -3.22 37.35
CA ALA A 90 0.72 -2.37 38.46
C ALA A 90 0.68 -3.16 39.78
N GLY A 91 1.73 -3.04 40.59
CA GLY A 91 1.86 -3.77 41.87
C GLY A 91 2.30 -5.24 41.75
N ALA A 92 2.50 -5.78 40.54
CA ALA A 92 3.06 -7.11 40.37
C ALA A 92 4.56 -7.15 40.73
N ALA A 93 5.03 -8.28 41.27
CA ALA A 93 6.44 -8.51 41.56
C ALA A 93 7.30 -8.38 40.29
N THR A 94 8.49 -7.77 40.41
CA THR A 94 9.33 -7.46 39.24
C THR A 94 9.85 -8.70 38.52
N ASP A 95 9.96 -9.81 39.25
CA ASP A 95 10.50 -11.10 38.83
C ASP A 95 9.41 -12.17 38.64
N ASN A 96 8.12 -11.77 38.61
CA ASN A 96 6.98 -12.69 38.56
C ASN A 96 7.04 -13.79 39.64
N ASN A 97 7.54 -13.47 40.85
CA ASN A 97 7.75 -14.43 41.95
C ASN A 97 8.68 -15.59 41.56
N GLY A 98 9.73 -15.29 40.79
CA GLY A 98 10.71 -16.27 40.30
C GLY A 98 10.25 -17.09 39.08
N LEU A 99 9.07 -16.82 38.52
CA LEU A 99 8.59 -17.48 37.31
C LEU A 99 9.03 -16.75 36.04
N PRO A 100 9.28 -17.47 34.92
CA PRO A 100 9.60 -16.84 33.66
C PRO A 100 8.44 -15.99 33.13
N VAL A 101 8.77 -14.87 32.49
CA VAL A 101 7.77 -14.02 31.80
C VAL A 101 7.18 -14.79 30.61
N PRO A 102 5.85 -14.99 30.54
CA PRO A 102 5.23 -15.72 29.44
C PRO A 102 5.51 -15.07 28.08
N MET A 103 5.92 -15.89 27.11
CA MET A 103 6.15 -15.51 25.72
C MET A 103 5.00 -16.01 24.83
N PRO A 104 4.36 -15.14 24.03
CA PRO A 104 3.36 -15.59 23.06
C PRO A 104 4.00 -16.45 21.96
N ILE A 105 3.24 -17.41 21.46
CA ILE A 105 3.66 -18.26 20.34
C ILE A 105 3.50 -17.44 19.05
N MET A 106 4.61 -17.22 18.34
CA MET A 106 4.61 -16.57 17.03
C MET A 106 4.61 -17.62 15.91
N PRO A 107 3.90 -17.40 14.79
CA PRO A 107 4.00 -18.26 13.63
C PRO A 107 5.41 -18.22 13.05
N ASN A 108 5.75 -19.23 12.26
CA ASN A 108 6.98 -19.20 11.47
C ASN A 108 7.01 -17.94 10.59
N GLN A 109 8.15 -17.25 10.51
CA GLN A 109 8.31 -16.01 9.74
C GLN A 109 8.00 -16.15 8.25
N HIS A 110 8.07 -17.37 7.70
CA HIS A 110 7.73 -17.67 6.31
C HIS A 110 6.24 -17.97 6.09
N ASN A 111 5.47 -18.10 7.18
CA ASN A 111 4.04 -18.31 7.10
C ASN A 111 3.31 -16.97 6.92
N THR A 112 2.98 -16.65 5.66
CA THR A 112 2.24 -15.44 5.29
C THR A 112 0.71 -15.62 5.41
N MET A 113 0.22 -16.83 5.65
CA MET A 113 -1.22 -17.12 5.70
C MET A 113 -1.97 -16.42 6.85
N PRO A 114 -1.42 -16.30 8.08
CA PRO A 114 -2.05 -15.51 9.14
C PRO A 114 -2.31 -14.06 8.70
N SER A 115 -1.37 -13.45 8.00
CA SER A 115 -1.55 -12.10 7.45
C SER A 115 -2.64 -12.07 6.38
N TYR A 116 -2.64 -13.00 5.43
CA TYR A 116 -3.69 -13.08 4.41
C TYR A 116 -5.09 -13.19 5.03
N TYR A 117 -5.30 -14.15 5.94
CA TYR A 117 -6.61 -14.36 6.56
C TYR A 117 -7.02 -13.22 7.48
N PHE A 118 -6.08 -12.61 8.20
CA PHE A 118 -6.37 -11.43 9.00
C PHE A 118 -6.91 -10.29 8.12
N HIS A 119 -6.20 -9.90 7.06
CA HIS A 119 -6.65 -8.80 6.19
C HIS A 119 -7.94 -9.15 5.42
N ALA A 120 -8.06 -10.38 4.91
CA ALA A 120 -9.19 -10.80 4.09
C ALA A 120 -10.50 -10.95 4.88
N ASN A 121 -10.43 -11.26 6.18
CA ASN A 121 -11.61 -11.45 7.03
C ASN A 121 -12.12 -10.17 7.69
N LEU A 122 -11.40 -9.06 7.57
CA LEU A 122 -11.84 -7.79 8.12
C LEU A 122 -12.92 -7.15 7.23
N THR A 123 -13.91 -6.54 7.88
CA THR A 123 -14.99 -5.79 7.23
C THR A 123 -15.07 -4.39 7.82
N GLY A 124 -15.57 -3.44 7.04
CA GLY A 124 -15.86 -2.09 7.54
C GLY A 124 -17.00 -2.07 8.54
N LEU A 125 -17.04 -1.03 9.37
CA LEU A 125 -18.21 -0.72 10.19
C LEU A 125 -19.29 -0.15 9.26
N ALA A 126 -20.40 -0.87 9.10
CA ALA A 126 -21.50 -0.42 8.26
C ALA A 126 -22.11 0.89 8.83
N HIS A 127 -21.83 2.03 8.20
CA HIS A 127 -22.48 3.30 8.53
C HIS A 127 -23.37 3.74 7.35
N PRO A 128 -24.70 3.89 7.56
CA PRO A 128 -25.70 4.10 6.49
C PRO A 128 -25.40 5.25 5.52
N GLU A 129 -24.79 6.33 6.04
CA GLU A 129 -24.54 7.56 5.27
C GLU A 129 -23.11 7.71 4.72
N ARG A 130 -22.16 6.84 5.10
CA ARG A 130 -20.71 7.06 4.82
C ARG A 130 -20.04 5.96 3.98
N HIS A 131 -20.77 4.90 3.62
CA HIS A 131 -20.18 3.69 3.02
C HIS A 131 -20.91 3.26 1.75
N ARG A 132 -21.04 4.16 0.78
CA ARG A 132 -21.53 3.75 -0.54
C ARG A 132 -20.34 3.54 -1.45
N VAL A 133 -19.95 2.28 -1.60
CA VAL A 133 -19.04 1.86 -2.65
C VAL A 133 -19.60 2.36 -3.99
N PRO A 134 -18.80 3.03 -4.83
CA PRO A 134 -19.22 3.35 -6.19
C PRO A 134 -19.63 2.07 -6.93
N MET A 135 -20.93 1.93 -7.22
CA MET A 135 -21.47 0.73 -7.87
C MET A 135 -21.19 0.72 -9.37
N HIS A 136 -21.27 1.89 -9.99
CA HIS A 136 -20.79 2.12 -11.35
C HIS A 136 -19.27 2.32 -11.33
N VAL A 137 -18.59 1.92 -12.41
CA VAL A 137 -17.14 2.07 -12.57
C VAL A 137 -16.89 2.68 -13.94
N ASP A 138 -16.32 3.87 -13.95
CA ASP A 138 -15.99 4.61 -15.17
C ASP A 138 -14.64 4.13 -15.74
N GLU A 139 -13.66 3.89 -14.87
CA GLU A 139 -12.28 3.53 -15.24
C GLU A 139 -11.82 2.27 -14.48
N ARG A 140 -11.22 1.32 -15.22
CA ARG A 140 -10.69 0.06 -14.67
C ARG A 140 -9.21 -0.09 -14.97
N LEU A 141 -8.40 -0.21 -13.93
CA LEU A 141 -6.97 -0.45 -14.03
C LEU A 141 -6.66 -1.87 -13.52
N PHE A 142 -5.81 -2.59 -14.26
CA PHE A 142 -5.19 -3.83 -13.82
C PHE A 142 -3.69 -3.58 -13.68
N VAL A 143 -3.18 -3.57 -12.47
CA VAL A 143 -1.83 -3.11 -12.14
C VAL A 143 -1.01 -4.26 -11.59
N THR A 144 -0.07 -4.76 -12.39
CA THR A 144 0.89 -5.78 -11.94
C THR A 144 1.99 -5.14 -11.10
N LEU A 145 2.29 -5.74 -9.97
CA LEU A 145 3.33 -5.33 -9.02
C LEU A 145 4.45 -6.36 -9.06
N GLY A 146 5.68 -5.94 -9.32
CA GLY A 146 6.79 -6.87 -9.42
C GLY A 146 8.14 -6.18 -9.49
N LEU A 147 9.17 -6.97 -9.73
CA LEU A 147 10.48 -6.45 -10.09
C LEU A 147 10.73 -6.55 -11.58
N GLY A 148 11.82 -5.92 -12.00
CA GLY A 148 12.45 -6.11 -13.29
C GLY A 148 13.90 -5.64 -13.21
N SER A 149 14.57 -5.59 -14.35
CA SER A 149 15.94 -5.11 -14.44
C SER A 149 16.15 -4.14 -15.60
N ILE A 150 16.94 -3.11 -15.31
CA ILE A 150 17.48 -2.17 -16.30
C ILE A 150 18.99 -2.41 -16.45
N CYS A 151 19.53 -2.08 -17.60
CA CYS A 151 20.97 -2.12 -17.81
C CYS A 151 21.67 -0.99 -17.06
N ARG A 152 22.86 -1.27 -16.53
CA ARG A 152 23.71 -0.26 -15.88
C ARG A 152 24.21 0.78 -16.88
N GLY A 153 24.39 2.00 -16.38
CA GLY A 153 24.92 3.11 -17.17
C GLY A 153 23.93 3.56 -18.23
N ARG A 154 24.44 3.86 -19.43
CA ARG A 154 23.64 4.27 -20.60
C ARG A 154 23.46 3.13 -21.61
N ASN A 155 23.77 1.90 -21.23
CA ASN A 155 23.68 0.76 -22.12
C ASN A 155 22.21 0.40 -22.36
N THR A 156 21.87 0.11 -23.60
CA THR A 156 20.54 -0.38 -23.98
C THR A 156 20.43 -1.89 -23.92
N THR A 157 21.57 -2.59 -23.91
CA THR A 157 21.70 -4.04 -23.81
C THR A 157 22.68 -4.43 -22.71
N CYS A 158 22.42 -5.55 -22.05
CA CYS A 158 23.23 -6.09 -20.97
C CYS A 158 22.90 -7.56 -20.76
N LYS A 159 23.83 -8.31 -20.18
CA LYS A 159 23.56 -9.69 -19.73
C LYS A 159 22.48 -9.68 -18.66
N ARG A 160 21.56 -10.63 -18.75
CA ARG A 160 20.37 -10.77 -17.89
C ARG A 160 20.59 -11.75 -16.76
N ARG A 161 19.53 -12.09 -16.01
CA ARG A 161 19.53 -13.06 -14.89
C ARG A 161 20.35 -12.59 -13.70
N ARG A 162 19.99 -11.42 -13.16
CA ARG A 162 20.70 -10.78 -12.02
C ARG A 162 22.21 -10.62 -12.24
N SER A 163 22.64 -10.40 -13.48
CA SER A 163 24.05 -10.18 -13.79
C SER A 163 24.56 -8.87 -13.17
N PRO A 164 25.88 -8.71 -12.95
CA PRO A 164 26.46 -7.44 -12.50
C PRO A 164 26.20 -6.27 -13.47
N GLU A 165 25.82 -6.53 -14.73
CA GLU A 165 25.51 -5.50 -15.73
C GLU A 165 24.10 -4.92 -15.55
N THR A 166 23.28 -5.49 -14.65
CA THR A 166 21.90 -5.07 -14.39
C THR A 166 21.75 -4.33 -13.05
N ILE A 167 20.68 -3.55 -12.95
CA ILE A 167 20.14 -3.00 -11.70
C ILE A 167 18.72 -3.53 -11.57
N VAL A 168 18.45 -4.20 -10.44
CA VAL A 168 17.09 -4.61 -10.07
C VAL A 168 16.29 -3.36 -9.69
N VAL A 169 15.10 -3.25 -10.27
CA VAL A 169 14.15 -2.16 -10.02
C VAL A 169 12.76 -2.73 -9.77
N ALA A 170 11.91 -1.94 -9.14
CA ALA A 170 10.53 -2.33 -8.88
C ALA A 170 9.62 -1.63 -9.90
N THR A 171 8.52 -2.28 -10.25
CA THR A 171 7.68 -1.87 -11.38
C THR A 171 6.20 -1.93 -11.06
N MET A 172 5.44 -1.05 -11.72
CA MET A 172 3.99 -1.15 -11.88
C MET A 172 3.70 -1.24 -13.37
N ASN A 173 3.02 -2.31 -13.83
CA ASN A 173 2.76 -2.57 -15.25
C ASN A 173 3.99 -2.44 -16.16
N ASN A 174 5.12 -2.99 -15.71
CA ASN A 174 6.41 -2.95 -16.39
C ASN A 174 7.01 -1.54 -16.61
N VAL A 175 6.61 -0.57 -15.77
CA VAL A 175 7.26 0.74 -15.69
C VAL A 175 7.88 0.87 -14.31
N SER A 176 9.17 1.15 -14.27
CA SER A 176 9.85 1.58 -13.04
C SER A 176 9.76 3.10 -12.93
N PHE A 177 9.12 3.61 -11.88
CA PHE A 177 8.95 5.04 -11.69
C PHE A 177 10.30 5.75 -11.55
N ALA A 178 10.53 6.72 -12.42
CA ALA A 178 11.65 7.63 -12.29
C ALA A 178 11.24 8.80 -11.38
N HIS A 179 11.75 8.80 -10.14
CA HIS A 179 11.56 9.91 -9.21
C HIS A 179 12.20 11.20 -9.72
N PRO A 180 11.46 12.31 -9.84
CA PRO A 180 12.03 13.62 -10.13
C PRO A 180 13.01 14.03 -9.01
N LYS A 181 14.18 14.55 -9.39
CA LYS A 181 15.22 14.95 -8.42
C LYS A 181 15.27 16.43 -8.14
N THR A 182 14.83 17.24 -9.10
CA THR A 182 15.03 18.70 -9.10
C THR A 182 13.74 19.49 -9.25
N THR A 183 12.59 18.81 -9.23
CA THR A 183 11.29 19.46 -9.42
C THR A 183 10.19 18.73 -8.69
N ALA A 184 9.23 19.49 -8.15
CA ALA A 184 7.98 18.93 -7.66
C ALA A 184 7.02 18.70 -8.84
N LEU A 185 6.35 17.54 -8.87
CA LEU A 185 5.39 17.21 -9.93
C LEU A 185 4.17 18.15 -9.89
N LEU A 186 3.64 18.40 -8.69
CA LEU A 186 2.48 19.26 -8.46
C LEU A 186 2.75 20.71 -8.89
N GLU A 187 3.95 21.23 -8.62
CA GLU A 187 4.36 22.56 -9.08
C GLU A 187 4.31 22.65 -10.61
N ARG A 188 4.87 21.66 -11.32
CA ARG A 188 4.89 21.65 -12.79
C ARG A 188 3.53 21.45 -13.41
N TYR A 189 2.65 20.71 -12.75
CA TYR A 189 1.25 20.62 -13.12
C TYR A 189 0.53 21.97 -12.97
N TYR A 190 0.63 22.59 -11.79
CA TYR A 190 -0.03 23.85 -11.47
C TYR A 190 0.41 25.00 -12.39
N ASP A 191 1.72 25.10 -12.66
CA ASP A 191 2.28 26.15 -13.52
C ASP A 191 2.08 25.89 -15.02
N GLY A 192 1.52 24.74 -15.42
CA GLY A 192 1.41 24.36 -16.84
C GLY A 192 2.76 24.09 -17.52
N THR A 193 3.81 23.78 -16.76
CA THR A 193 5.19 23.56 -17.25
C THR A 193 5.65 22.10 -17.15
N SER A 194 4.73 21.15 -17.25
CA SER A 194 4.99 19.70 -17.12
C SER A 194 5.73 19.06 -18.28
N LYS A 195 5.86 19.74 -19.43
CA LYS A 195 6.48 19.21 -20.64
C LYS A 195 7.91 18.75 -20.37
N GLY A 196 8.17 17.46 -20.61
CA GLY A 196 9.49 16.84 -20.40
C GLY A 196 9.78 16.43 -18.95
N VAL A 197 8.87 16.69 -18.01
CA VAL A 197 8.99 16.26 -16.60
C VAL A 197 8.34 14.89 -16.40
N TYR A 198 7.13 14.72 -16.96
CA TYR A 198 6.39 13.46 -16.93
C TYR A 198 5.50 13.32 -18.15
N THR A 199 4.97 12.11 -18.34
CA THR A 199 3.91 11.82 -19.32
C THR A 199 2.68 11.27 -18.61
N GLU A 200 1.50 11.42 -19.21
CA GLU A 200 0.21 11.05 -18.61
C GLU A 200 -0.36 9.74 -19.19
N ASP A 201 0.55 8.89 -19.67
CA ASP A 201 0.27 7.63 -20.37
C ASP A 201 0.65 6.41 -19.52
N PHE A 202 0.45 6.48 -18.19
CA PHE A 202 0.65 5.31 -17.33
C PHE A 202 -0.20 4.13 -17.82
N PRO A 203 0.40 2.95 -18.07
CA PRO A 203 -0.32 1.83 -18.64
C PRO A 203 -1.38 1.30 -17.67
N VAL A 204 -2.64 1.31 -18.08
CA VAL A 204 -3.77 0.83 -17.26
C VAL A 204 -3.88 -0.70 -17.21
N ARG A 205 -3.06 -1.41 -17.99
CA ARG A 205 -2.90 -2.87 -18.02
C ARG A 205 -1.43 -3.21 -18.29
N PRO A 206 -0.93 -4.37 -17.86
CA PRO A 206 0.43 -4.80 -18.17
C PRO A 206 0.59 -4.96 -19.70
N PRO A 207 1.74 -4.57 -20.27
CA PRO A 207 1.96 -4.60 -21.71
C PRO A 207 1.94 -6.03 -22.29
N ARG A 208 2.29 -7.03 -21.46
CA ARG A 208 2.26 -8.44 -21.82
C ARG A 208 1.63 -9.24 -20.68
N PRO A 209 0.51 -9.96 -20.93
CA PRO A 209 -0.02 -10.89 -19.94
C PRO A 209 0.84 -12.15 -19.86
N PHE A 210 0.99 -12.69 -18.66
CA PHE A 210 1.65 -13.97 -18.39
C PHE A 210 1.02 -14.60 -17.14
N ASN A 211 1.45 -15.80 -16.77
CA ASN A 211 1.08 -16.39 -15.49
C ASN A 211 1.81 -15.64 -14.36
N TYR A 212 1.19 -14.58 -13.83
CA TYR A 212 1.81 -13.64 -12.89
C TYR A 212 2.35 -14.30 -11.63
N THR A 213 1.73 -15.40 -11.20
CA THR A 213 2.09 -16.11 -9.96
C THR A 213 2.90 -17.39 -10.20
N ASN A 214 3.55 -17.53 -11.37
CA ASN A 214 4.42 -18.66 -11.66
C ASN A 214 5.72 -18.60 -10.83
N ARG A 215 5.87 -19.49 -9.85
CA ARG A 215 7.06 -19.56 -8.98
C ARG A 215 8.38 -19.79 -9.71
N ALA A 216 8.35 -20.33 -10.93
CA ALA A 216 9.55 -20.47 -11.77
C ALA A 216 10.16 -19.12 -12.21
N LEU A 217 9.45 -18.00 -11.98
CA LEU A 217 9.93 -16.64 -12.23
C LEU A 217 10.72 -16.04 -11.07
N ILE A 218 10.75 -16.69 -9.90
CA ILE A 218 11.47 -16.18 -8.71
C ILE A 218 12.99 -16.36 -8.87
N PRO A 219 13.52 -17.57 -9.12
CA PRO A 219 14.95 -17.74 -9.37
C PRO A 219 15.33 -17.23 -10.77
N PRO A 220 16.59 -16.80 -10.98
CA PRO A 220 17.08 -16.44 -12.31
C PRO A 220 16.99 -17.62 -13.28
N GLY A 221 16.48 -17.40 -14.48
CA GLY A 221 16.28 -18.46 -15.46
C GLY A 221 15.69 -17.97 -16.78
N PRO A 222 15.49 -18.85 -17.77
CA PRO A 222 15.02 -18.45 -19.10
C PRO A 222 13.65 -17.75 -19.11
N LEU A 223 12.72 -18.20 -18.25
CA LEU A 223 11.39 -17.60 -18.13
C LEU A 223 11.43 -16.21 -17.50
N GLU A 224 12.31 -16.02 -16.52
CA GLU A 224 12.52 -14.74 -15.84
C GLU A 224 13.26 -13.76 -16.75
N GLU A 225 14.31 -14.19 -17.44
CA GLU A 225 15.10 -13.38 -18.39
C GLU A 225 14.24 -12.74 -19.49
N GLU A 226 13.21 -13.45 -19.97
CA GLU A 226 12.31 -12.94 -21.00
C GLU A 226 11.42 -11.80 -20.50
N LEU A 227 11.08 -11.80 -19.19
CA LEU A 227 10.10 -10.90 -18.58
C LEU A 227 10.73 -9.79 -17.73
N GLU A 228 11.94 -10.00 -17.20
CA GLU A 228 12.64 -9.03 -16.35
C GLU A 228 12.94 -7.67 -17.04
N PRO A 229 13.18 -7.56 -18.37
CA PRO A 229 13.53 -6.29 -18.96
C PRO A 229 12.43 -5.23 -18.79
N THR A 230 12.79 -4.14 -18.13
CA THR A 230 11.90 -2.99 -17.91
C THR A 230 12.62 -1.68 -18.24
N PHE A 231 11.96 -0.55 -18.04
CA PHE A 231 12.52 0.77 -18.25
C PHE A 231 12.08 1.76 -17.17
N LYS A 232 12.89 2.81 -16.98
CA LYS A 232 12.55 3.91 -16.07
C LYS A 232 11.82 5.02 -16.80
N ALA A 233 10.70 5.46 -16.25
CA ALA A 233 9.96 6.63 -16.74
C ALA A 233 9.08 7.23 -15.64
N THR A 234 8.78 8.52 -15.75
CA THR A 234 7.82 9.22 -14.88
C THR A 234 6.48 9.26 -15.60
N LYS A 235 5.69 8.17 -15.49
CA LYS A 235 4.38 8.03 -16.12
C LYS A 235 3.26 8.13 -15.09
N LEU A 236 2.29 9.00 -15.35
CA LEU A 236 1.16 9.31 -14.48
C LEU A 236 -0.15 8.95 -15.18
N LYS A 237 -1.25 8.87 -14.42
CA LYS A 237 -2.61 8.69 -14.97
C LYS A 237 -3.47 9.89 -14.59
N ARG A 238 -4.07 10.54 -15.58
CA ARG A 238 -5.06 11.59 -15.39
C ARG A 238 -6.47 11.01 -15.27
N PHE A 239 -7.25 11.57 -14.36
CA PHE A 239 -8.67 11.31 -14.17
C PHE A 239 -9.45 12.63 -14.14
N LYS A 240 -10.67 12.60 -14.65
CA LYS A 240 -11.63 13.70 -14.44
C LYS A 240 -12.07 13.71 -12.98
N TYR A 241 -12.48 14.88 -12.48
CA TYR A 241 -13.18 14.95 -11.20
C TYR A 241 -14.41 14.02 -11.19
N ASN A 242 -14.70 13.40 -10.04
CA ASN A 242 -15.87 12.55 -9.80
C ASN A 242 -15.93 11.27 -10.69
N THR A 243 -14.77 10.72 -11.07
CA THR A 243 -14.64 9.45 -11.78
C THR A 243 -14.60 8.29 -10.77
N SER A 244 -15.45 7.29 -10.95
CA SER A 244 -15.39 6.04 -10.18
C SER A 244 -14.31 5.12 -10.76
N VAL A 245 -13.29 4.83 -9.96
CA VAL A 245 -12.11 4.06 -10.38
C VAL A 245 -12.06 2.73 -9.66
N GLU A 246 -11.90 1.64 -10.40
CA GLU A 246 -11.55 0.32 -9.86
C GLU A 246 -10.12 -0.03 -10.23
N ILE A 247 -9.32 -0.40 -9.23
CA ILE A 247 -7.97 -0.92 -9.43
C ILE A 247 -7.91 -2.34 -8.93
N VAL A 248 -7.43 -3.26 -9.77
CA VAL A 248 -6.99 -4.58 -9.35
C VAL A 248 -5.47 -4.58 -9.32
N PHE A 249 -4.90 -4.67 -8.12
CA PHE A 249 -3.48 -4.92 -7.93
C PHE A 249 -3.21 -6.41 -8.04
N GLN A 250 -2.26 -6.80 -8.89
CA GLN A 250 -1.81 -8.18 -9.08
C GLN A 250 -0.35 -8.29 -8.68
N SER A 251 -0.06 -8.90 -7.54
CA SER A 251 1.31 -9.27 -7.18
C SER A 251 1.82 -10.33 -8.16
N THR A 252 3.02 -10.13 -8.68
CA THR A 252 3.72 -11.08 -9.54
C THR A 252 4.83 -11.79 -8.76
N THR A 253 5.26 -12.94 -9.25
CA THR A 253 6.41 -13.69 -8.71
C THR A 253 7.69 -13.44 -9.52
N LEU A 254 7.74 -12.36 -10.31
CA LEU A 254 8.88 -12.02 -11.16
C LEU A 254 10.04 -11.52 -10.30
N MET A 255 11.13 -12.29 -10.28
CA MET A 255 12.36 -12.15 -9.49
C MET A 255 12.17 -12.17 -7.96
N GLN A 256 10.98 -11.94 -7.44
CA GLN A 256 10.60 -12.07 -6.04
C GLN A 256 9.09 -12.28 -5.93
N SER A 257 8.62 -12.62 -4.74
CA SER A 257 7.20 -12.86 -4.45
C SER A 257 6.73 -12.19 -3.16
N ASP A 258 7.27 -11.01 -2.86
CA ASP A 258 6.82 -10.23 -1.71
C ASP A 258 5.33 -9.85 -1.81
N SER A 259 4.72 -9.68 -0.65
CA SER A 259 3.46 -8.95 -0.53
C SER A 259 3.71 -7.44 -0.67
N ASN A 260 2.76 -6.69 -1.23
CA ASN A 260 2.95 -5.28 -1.55
C ASN A 260 1.90 -4.41 -0.81
N PRO A 261 2.27 -3.66 0.24
CA PRO A 261 1.37 -2.67 0.85
C PRO A 261 1.21 -1.47 -0.07
N MET A 262 0.12 -1.42 -0.83
CA MET A 262 -0.13 -0.34 -1.78
C MET A 262 -0.87 0.81 -1.09
N HIS A 263 -0.25 1.99 -1.09
CA HIS A 263 -0.74 3.19 -0.44
C HIS A 263 -1.09 4.26 -1.48
N LEU A 264 -2.30 4.82 -1.39
CA LEU A 264 -2.76 5.93 -2.22
C LEU A 264 -2.89 7.20 -1.36
N HIS A 265 -2.16 8.25 -1.73
CA HIS A 265 -2.24 9.54 -1.07
C HIS A 265 -3.58 10.21 -1.39
N GLY A 266 -4.09 11.04 -0.48
CA GLY A 266 -5.28 11.87 -0.71
C GLY A 266 -6.62 11.12 -0.72
N TYR A 267 -6.60 9.78 -0.63
CA TYR A 267 -7.79 8.94 -0.68
C TYR A 267 -7.71 7.82 0.35
N ASP A 268 -8.88 7.48 0.90
CA ASP A 268 -9.13 6.12 1.34
C ASP A 268 -9.82 5.35 0.19
N VAL A 269 -9.55 4.05 0.10
CA VAL A 269 -10.13 3.15 -0.90
C VAL A 269 -10.96 2.07 -0.25
N PHE A 270 -12.05 1.68 -0.91
CA PHE A 270 -12.85 0.52 -0.53
C PHE A 270 -12.14 -0.76 -0.98
N LEU A 271 -11.68 -1.57 -0.03
CA LEU A 271 -11.13 -2.90 -0.32
C LEU A 271 -12.28 -3.89 -0.52
N LEU A 272 -12.52 -4.27 -1.78
CA LEU A 272 -13.66 -5.10 -2.15
C LEU A 272 -13.39 -6.59 -1.92
N ALA A 273 -12.19 -7.04 -2.28
CA ALA A 273 -11.77 -8.43 -2.10
C ALA A 273 -10.26 -8.58 -2.24
N GLN A 274 -9.75 -9.68 -1.69
CA GLN A 274 -8.41 -10.16 -1.92
C GLN A 274 -8.46 -11.64 -2.30
N GLY A 275 -7.44 -12.12 -3.00
CA GLY A 275 -7.31 -13.52 -3.36
C GLY A 275 -5.87 -13.91 -3.64
N LEU A 276 -5.62 -15.21 -3.69
CA LEU A 276 -4.33 -15.78 -4.09
C LEU A 276 -4.38 -16.20 -5.57
N GLY A 277 -3.21 -16.25 -6.21
CA GLY A 277 -3.08 -16.58 -7.64
C GLY A 277 -3.33 -15.39 -8.57
N ASN A 278 -3.61 -15.69 -9.83
CA ASN A 278 -3.96 -14.69 -10.84
C ASN A 278 -5.43 -14.31 -10.70
N PHE A 279 -5.73 -13.02 -10.67
CA PHE A 279 -7.11 -12.52 -10.70
C PHE A 279 -7.81 -12.95 -11.98
N ASN A 280 -9.01 -13.52 -11.83
CA ASN A 280 -9.90 -13.85 -12.93
C ASN A 280 -11.18 -13.01 -12.85
N PRO A 281 -11.37 -12.02 -13.76
CA PRO A 281 -12.53 -11.13 -13.70
C PRO A 281 -13.87 -11.85 -13.88
N LYS A 282 -13.88 -13.05 -14.48
CA LYS A 282 -15.10 -13.85 -14.67
C LYS A 282 -15.54 -14.58 -13.41
N THR A 283 -14.65 -14.79 -12.43
CA THR A 283 -14.95 -15.58 -11.24
C THR A 283 -14.77 -14.82 -9.94
N ASP A 284 -13.75 -13.98 -9.86
CA ASP A 284 -13.35 -13.32 -8.61
C ASP A 284 -14.17 -12.07 -8.30
N THR A 285 -14.76 -11.42 -9.32
CA THR A 285 -15.66 -10.27 -9.13
C THR A 285 -16.90 -10.62 -8.30
N ARG A 286 -17.31 -11.90 -8.27
CA ARG A 286 -18.38 -12.39 -7.39
C ARG A 286 -18.01 -12.37 -5.90
N LYS A 287 -16.72 -12.27 -5.57
CA LYS A 287 -16.23 -12.19 -4.19
C LYS A 287 -16.23 -10.76 -3.65
N PHE A 288 -16.53 -9.76 -4.48
CA PHE A 288 -16.44 -8.36 -4.07
C PHE A 288 -17.50 -8.05 -3.01
N ASN A 289 -17.05 -7.54 -1.87
CA ASN A 289 -17.90 -7.06 -0.81
C ASN A 289 -18.33 -5.61 -1.10
N TYR A 290 -19.58 -5.43 -1.53
CA TYR A 290 -20.19 -4.11 -1.75
C TYR A 290 -21.00 -3.61 -0.55
N HIS A 291 -21.17 -4.45 0.48
CA HIS A 291 -22.07 -4.16 1.59
C HIS A 291 -21.34 -3.45 2.74
N ASN A 292 -20.20 -4.00 3.15
CA ASN A 292 -19.38 -3.44 4.23
C ASN A 292 -17.87 -3.66 3.99
N PRO A 293 -17.32 -3.24 2.84
CA PRO A 293 -15.89 -3.33 2.61
C PRO A 293 -15.13 -2.46 3.62
N GLN A 294 -13.86 -2.82 3.82
CA GLN A 294 -12.95 -1.98 4.60
C GLN A 294 -12.65 -0.70 3.82
N LEU A 295 -12.60 0.43 4.52
CA LEU A 295 -12.10 1.70 3.98
C LEU A 295 -10.68 1.91 4.51
N ARG A 296 -9.70 2.01 3.60
CA ARG A 296 -8.26 2.00 3.93
C ARG A 296 -7.49 2.93 3.00
N ASN A 297 -6.47 3.63 3.48
CA ASN A 297 -5.51 4.31 2.60
C ASN A 297 -4.38 3.38 2.08
N THR A 298 -4.14 2.26 2.77
CA THR A 298 -3.11 1.27 2.44
C THR A 298 -3.73 -0.11 2.39
N VAL A 299 -3.45 -0.87 1.34
CA VAL A 299 -3.97 -2.22 1.13
C VAL A 299 -2.81 -3.18 0.92
N GLN A 300 -2.72 -4.18 1.81
CA GLN A 300 -1.75 -5.26 1.69
C GLN A 300 -2.11 -6.21 0.54
N VAL A 301 -1.46 -6.10 -0.62
CA VAL A 301 -1.63 -7.08 -1.69
C VAL A 301 -0.91 -8.36 -1.30
N PRO A 302 -1.59 -9.52 -1.24
CA PRO A 302 -0.98 -10.75 -0.76
C PRO A 302 0.10 -11.26 -1.70
N ARG A 303 1.11 -11.93 -1.13
CA ARG A 303 2.19 -12.62 -1.86
C ARG A 303 1.61 -13.54 -2.93
N GLY A 304 1.95 -13.30 -4.19
CA GLY A 304 1.46 -14.11 -5.31
C GLY A 304 -0.06 -14.14 -5.40
N GLY A 305 -0.70 -13.00 -5.14
CA GLY A 305 -2.15 -12.84 -5.18
C GLY A 305 -2.56 -11.46 -5.69
N TRP A 306 -3.78 -11.06 -5.36
CA TRP A 306 -4.39 -9.84 -5.86
C TRP A 306 -5.29 -9.17 -4.81
N ALA A 307 -5.51 -7.87 -4.99
CA ALA A 307 -6.47 -7.07 -4.23
C ALA A 307 -7.25 -6.15 -5.18
N ALA A 308 -8.56 -6.07 -5.00
CA ALA A 308 -9.43 -5.20 -5.79
C ALA A 308 -9.95 -4.06 -4.91
N VAL A 309 -9.75 -2.82 -5.36
CA VAL A 309 -10.15 -1.61 -4.63
C VAL A 309 -10.99 -0.68 -5.50
N ARG A 310 -11.85 0.12 -4.88
CA ARG A 310 -12.56 1.23 -5.53
C ARG A 310 -12.44 2.53 -4.76
N PHE A 311 -12.43 3.62 -5.48
CA PHE A 311 -12.53 4.97 -4.93
C PHE A 311 -13.13 5.91 -5.97
N LEU A 312 -13.47 7.12 -5.54
CA LEU A 312 -14.02 8.19 -6.36
C LEU A 312 -12.98 9.29 -6.43
N THR A 313 -12.72 9.87 -7.61
CA THR A 313 -11.75 10.96 -7.76
C THR A 313 -12.36 12.32 -7.40
N ASP A 314 -12.75 12.49 -6.14
CA ASP A 314 -13.42 13.69 -5.60
C ASP A 314 -12.47 14.69 -4.92
N ASN A 315 -11.15 14.46 -5.04
CA ASN A 315 -10.10 15.29 -4.47
C ASN A 315 -9.12 15.77 -5.58
N PRO A 316 -9.25 17.00 -6.09
CA PRO A 316 -8.40 17.55 -7.16
C PRO A 316 -6.94 17.68 -6.72
N GLY A 317 -6.01 17.44 -7.64
CA GLY A 317 -4.57 17.57 -7.38
C GLY A 317 -3.73 16.44 -7.95
N MET A 318 -2.56 16.20 -7.35
CA MET A 318 -1.67 15.10 -7.71
C MET A 318 -1.42 14.18 -6.52
N TRP A 319 -1.75 12.91 -6.69
CA TRP A 319 -1.80 11.93 -5.61
C TRP A 319 -0.89 10.76 -5.89
N TYR A 320 0.06 10.53 -4.99
CA TYR A 320 1.05 9.49 -5.16
C TYR A 320 0.48 8.11 -4.83
N LEU A 321 0.70 7.14 -5.70
CA LEU A 321 0.35 5.73 -5.50
C LEU A 321 1.62 4.92 -5.50
N HIS A 322 1.93 4.22 -4.40
CA HIS A 322 3.19 3.48 -4.30
C HIS A 322 3.10 2.31 -3.32
N CYS A 323 4.08 1.41 -3.42
CA CYS A 323 4.30 0.41 -2.38
C CYS A 323 4.96 1.07 -1.16
N HIS A 324 4.50 0.74 0.04
CA HIS A 324 4.95 1.33 1.30
C HIS A 324 6.16 0.60 1.93
N PHE A 325 6.75 -0.36 1.20
CA PHE A 325 8.11 -0.82 1.45
C PHE A 325 9.10 0.18 0.86
N GLU A 326 9.90 0.81 1.73
CA GLU A 326 10.82 1.90 1.36
C GLU A 326 11.77 1.53 0.21
N PHE A 327 12.24 0.28 0.18
CA PHE A 327 13.06 -0.21 -0.92
C PHE A 327 12.29 -0.26 -2.25
N HIS A 328 11.01 -0.70 -2.25
CA HIS A 328 10.19 -0.74 -3.46
C HIS A 328 9.83 0.63 -4.01
N ILE A 329 9.46 1.59 -3.15
CA ILE A 329 9.21 2.97 -3.59
C ILE A 329 10.47 3.55 -4.22
N ILE A 330 11.64 3.48 -3.57
CA ILE A 330 12.91 3.99 -4.11
C ILE A 330 13.28 3.29 -5.43
N MET A 331 13.04 1.98 -5.53
CA MET A 331 13.29 1.19 -6.73
C MET A 331 12.32 1.48 -7.88
N GLY A 332 11.19 2.14 -7.62
CA GLY A 332 10.26 2.64 -8.65
C GLY A 332 8.89 1.97 -8.69
N MET A 333 8.45 1.26 -7.65
CA MET A 333 7.07 0.76 -7.56
C MET A 333 6.10 1.88 -7.17
N ALA A 334 5.91 2.81 -8.10
CA ALA A 334 5.06 3.97 -7.91
C ALA A 334 4.47 4.53 -9.20
N THR A 335 3.48 5.40 -9.05
CA THR A 335 2.97 6.32 -10.06
C THR A 335 2.31 7.50 -9.33
N ALA A 336 1.80 8.48 -10.06
CA ALA A 336 0.91 9.49 -9.49
C ALA A 336 -0.35 9.65 -10.35
N PHE A 337 -1.43 9.97 -9.67
CA PHE A 337 -2.72 10.28 -10.28
C PHE A 337 -2.93 11.78 -10.31
N ILE A 338 -3.27 12.30 -11.48
CA ILE A 338 -3.71 13.68 -11.64
C ILE A 338 -5.24 13.66 -11.61
N VAL A 339 -5.84 14.42 -10.71
CA VAL A 339 -7.29 14.60 -10.65
C VAL A 339 -7.59 16.05 -11.01
N GLU A 340 -8.35 16.21 -12.08
CA GLU A 340 -8.78 17.52 -12.58
C GLU A 340 -9.67 18.25 -11.58
N ASP A 341 -9.78 19.57 -11.77
CA ASP A 341 -10.72 20.39 -11.03
C ASP A 341 -12.16 19.99 -11.33
N GLY A 342 -12.99 20.06 -10.31
CA GLY A 342 -14.43 19.94 -10.37
C GLY A 342 -15.11 21.25 -10.79
N PRO A 343 -16.46 21.29 -10.72
CA PRO A 343 -17.25 22.38 -11.28
C PRO A 343 -17.29 23.64 -10.39
N THR A 344 -16.84 23.59 -9.13
CA THR A 344 -16.87 24.72 -8.19
C THR A 344 -15.48 25.04 -7.63
N PRO A 345 -15.24 26.28 -7.13
CA PRO A 345 -13.97 26.65 -6.50
C PRO A 345 -13.55 25.75 -5.33
N GLU A 346 -14.51 25.23 -4.55
CA GLU A 346 -14.25 24.31 -3.43
C GLU A 346 -13.81 22.92 -3.90
N THR A 347 -14.09 22.60 -5.16
CA THR A 347 -13.69 21.38 -5.85
C THR A 347 -12.57 21.65 -6.85
N SER A 348 -11.80 22.72 -6.69
CA SER A 348 -10.60 23.02 -7.50
C SER A 348 -9.35 22.95 -6.65
N LEU A 349 -8.21 22.62 -7.28
CA LEU A 349 -6.90 22.66 -6.63
C LEU A 349 -6.59 24.11 -6.17
N PRO A 350 -6.42 24.38 -4.86
CA PRO A 350 -6.12 25.72 -4.41
C PRO A 350 -4.73 26.18 -4.88
N PRO A 351 -4.50 27.52 -4.92
CA PRO A 351 -3.17 28.03 -5.19
C PRO A 351 -2.16 27.54 -4.13
N PRO A 352 -0.88 27.40 -4.50
CA PRO A 352 0.17 27.11 -3.53
C PRO A 352 0.14 28.13 -2.37
N PRO A 353 0.37 27.69 -1.12
CA PRO A 353 0.49 28.60 0.01
C PRO A 353 1.59 29.65 -0.25
N PRO A 354 1.44 30.91 0.21
CA PRO A 354 2.45 31.96 0.01
C PRO A 354 3.86 31.60 0.47
N GLU A 355 3.97 30.73 1.48
CA GLU A 355 5.22 30.22 2.04
C GLU A 355 5.82 29.03 1.27
N PHE A 356 5.15 28.53 0.23
CA PHE A 356 5.63 27.40 -0.56
C PHE A 356 6.90 27.79 -1.33
N ARG A 357 8.02 27.19 -0.93
CA ARG A 357 9.33 27.42 -1.56
C ARG A 357 9.48 26.53 -2.80
N ARG A 358 9.66 27.17 -3.95
CA ARG A 358 9.90 26.49 -5.23
C ARG A 358 11.23 25.74 -5.22
N CYS A 359 11.29 24.67 -6.01
CA CYS A 359 12.55 23.96 -6.23
C CYS A 359 13.55 24.89 -6.95
N GLY A 360 14.71 25.10 -6.35
CA GLY A 360 15.86 25.72 -7.01
C GLY A 360 16.46 24.81 -8.07
N ALA A 361 17.36 25.34 -8.90
CA ALA A 361 18.02 24.59 -9.97
C ALA A 361 18.78 23.33 -9.49
N ASN A 362 19.13 23.27 -8.19
CA ASN A 362 19.79 22.13 -7.54
C ASN A 362 18.80 21.14 -6.87
N GLY A 363 17.49 21.34 -7.01
CA GLY A 363 16.45 20.52 -6.40
C GLY A 363 16.17 20.78 -4.92
N LEU A 364 16.88 21.71 -4.29
CA LEU A 364 16.60 22.17 -2.93
C LEU A 364 15.64 23.36 -2.99
N SER A 365 14.80 23.53 -1.97
CA SER A 365 13.94 24.72 -1.84
C SER A 365 14.78 26.00 -1.90
N GLN A 366 14.40 26.98 -2.73
CA GLN A 366 15.07 28.28 -2.68
C GLN A 366 14.78 29.00 -1.34
N PRO A 367 15.75 29.78 -0.82
CA PRO A 367 15.60 30.51 0.44
C PRO A 367 14.41 31.47 0.46
#